data_AF-A0A5C7F3D6-F1
#
_entry.id   AF-A0A5C7F3D6-F1
#
_cell.length_a   1.000
_cell.length_b   1.000
_cell.length_c   1.000
_cell.angle_alpha   90.00
_cell.angle_beta   90.00
_cell.angle_gamma   90.00
#
_symmetry.space_group_name_H-M   'P 1'
#
loop_
_entity.id
_entity.type
_entity.pdbx_description
1 polymer ?
#
loop_
_entity_poly.entity_id
_entity_poly.type
_entity_poly.pdbx_seq_one_letter_code
_entity_poly.pdbx_strand_id
1 'polypeptide(L)'
;MSGFSFIVLSALLFVFFAYLGVQVGAWAGEKAVTSGDYWKMNVIAVGIAVLFTMLFAPLPLLYSAIIGMLAGAIVGLKLAFGESVGPWKVLDRFLNVNRQHRRTAAAGTGEERRARRKAGEKAPDLISVNNDKKDSR
;
A
#
# COMPACT_ATOMS: atom_id res chain seq x y z
N MET A 1 -18.55 3.16 -29.86
CA MET A 1 -18.83 2.26 -28.70
C MET A 1 -20.17 2.65 -28.14
N SER A 2 -21.08 1.70 -27.86
CA SER A 2 -22.31 2.04 -27.12
C SER A 2 -21.95 2.48 -25.69
N GLY A 3 -22.79 3.30 -25.05
CA GLY A 3 -22.55 3.73 -23.67
C GLY A 3 -22.41 2.57 -22.69
N PHE A 4 -23.20 1.51 -22.89
CA PHE A 4 -23.12 0.28 -22.09
C PHE A 4 -21.78 -0.45 -22.26
N SER A 5 -21.33 -0.69 -23.49
CA SER A 5 -20.03 -1.33 -23.75
C SER A 5 -18.87 -0.49 -23.22
N PHE A 6 -18.98 0.85 -23.28
CA PHE A 6 -17.98 1.74 -22.69
C PHE A 6 -17.87 1.57 -21.17
N ILE A 7 -18.99 1.51 -20.46
CA ILE A 7 -19.01 1.34 -19.00
C ILE A 7 -18.41 -0.02 -18.63
N VAL A 8 -18.83 -1.10 -19.30
CA VAL A 8 -18.33 -2.45 -19.03
C VAL A 8 -16.81 -2.53 -19.22
N LEU A 9 -16.31 -2.02 -20.35
CA LEU A 9 -14.87 -2.00 -20.62
C LEU A 9 -14.12 -1.11 -19.63
N SER A 10 -14.67 0.06 -19.29
CA SER A 10 -14.08 0.96 -18.31
C SER A 10 -13.94 0.30 -16.94
N ALA A 11 -14.97 -0.42 -16.49
CA ALA A 11 -14.96 -1.13 -15.22
C ALA A 11 -13.95 -2.29 -15.20
N LEU A 12 -13.89 -3.09 -16.28
CA LEU A 12 -12.91 -4.17 -16.40
C LEU A 12 -11.47 -3.63 -16.39
N LEU A 13 -11.21 -2.57 -17.17
CA LEU A 13 -9.92 -1.89 -17.18
C LEU A 13 -9.57 -1.33 -15.80
N PHE A 14 -10.52 -0.68 -15.14
CA PHE A 14 -10.31 -0.14 -13.80
C PHE A 14 -9.89 -1.23 -12.82
N VAL A 15 -10.63 -2.34 -12.74
CA VAL A 15 -10.34 -3.44 -11.80
C VAL A 15 -8.99 -4.07 -12.11
N PHE A 16 -8.70 -4.33 -13.39
CA PHE A 16 -7.44 -4.92 -13.82
C PHE A 16 -6.24 -4.03 -13.47
N PHE A 17 -6.31 -2.74 -13.81
CA PHE A 17 -5.23 -1.79 -13.51
C PHE A 17 -5.14 -1.48 -12.02
N ALA A 18 -6.25 -1.52 -11.27
CA ALA A 18 -6.20 -1.44 -9.81
C ALA A 18 -5.43 -2.62 -9.21
N TYR A 19 -5.64 -3.84 -9.70
CA TYR A 19 -4.84 -4.99 -9.29
C TYR A 19 -3.33 -4.79 -9.57
N LEU A 20 -2.97 -4.37 -10.79
CA LEU A 20 -1.57 -4.08 -11.13
C LEU A 20 -1.01 -2.93 -10.27
N GLY A 21 -1.81 -1.90 -10.03
CA GLY A 21 -1.49 -0.80 -9.14
C GLY A 21 -1.15 -1.30 -7.75
N VAL A 22 -1.96 -2.18 -7.16
CA VAL A 22 -1.69 -2.77 -5.84
C VAL A 22 -0.33 -3.47 -5.81
N GLN A 23 0.02 -4.24 -6.84
CA GLN A 23 1.32 -4.92 -6.90
C GLN A 23 2.49 -3.93 -6.96
N VAL A 24 2.39 -2.90 -7.80
CA VAL A 24 3.41 -1.85 -7.90
C VAL A 24 3.52 -1.04 -6.61
N GLY A 25 2.38 -0.70 -6.01
CA GLY A 25 2.28 0.00 -4.74
C GLY A 25 2.89 -0.80 -3.59
N ALA A 26 2.60 -2.10 -3.52
CA ALA A 26 3.15 -2.98 -2.51
C ALA A 26 4.68 -3.06 -2.62
N TRP A 27 5.20 -3.25 -3.83
CA TRP A 27 6.63 -3.23 -4.09
C TRP A 27 7.29 -1.90 -3.69
N ALA A 28 6.64 -0.77 -3.97
CA ALA A 28 7.13 0.54 -3.55
C ALA A 28 7.09 0.68 -2.02
N GLY A 29 6.04 0.16 -1.38
CA GLY A 29 5.82 0.27 0.06
C GLY A 29 6.79 -0.57 0.88
N GLU A 30 7.26 -1.70 0.33
CA GLU A 30 8.35 -2.48 0.90
C GLU A 30 9.68 -1.74 0.89
N LYS A 31 9.88 -0.81 -0.06
CA LYS A 31 11.09 0.00 -0.17
C LYS A 31 11.04 1.27 0.67
N ALA A 32 9.84 1.75 1.02
CA ALA A 32 9.65 2.91 1.86
C ALA A 32 9.98 2.58 3.32
N VAL A 33 11.02 3.19 3.87
CA VAL A 33 11.42 2.97 5.28
C VAL A 33 10.86 4.06 6.18
N THR A 34 10.91 5.30 5.72
CA THR A 34 10.47 6.47 6.47
C THR A 34 9.10 6.96 6.00
N SER A 35 8.43 7.73 6.85
CA SER A 35 7.20 8.44 6.44
C SER A 35 7.43 9.43 5.29
N GLY A 36 8.64 10.00 5.19
CA GLY A 36 9.02 10.88 4.08
C GLY A 36 9.09 10.14 2.73
N ASP A 37 9.64 8.93 2.71
CA ASP A 37 9.72 8.11 1.50
C ASP A 37 8.33 7.69 1.02
N TYR A 38 7.43 7.36 1.95
CA TYR A 38 6.03 7.07 1.66
C TYR A 38 5.36 8.24 0.93
N TRP A 39 5.52 9.47 1.43
CA TRP A 39 4.95 10.65 0.78
C TRP A 39 5.58 10.94 -0.58
N LYS A 40 6.90 10.81 -0.71
CA LYS A 40 7.58 10.96 -2.01
C LYS A 40 7.04 9.99 -3.06
N MET A 41 6.84 8.73 -2.69
CA MET A 41 6.31 7.71 -3.61
C MET A 41 4.86 8.00 -4.03
N ASN A 42 4.02 8.49 -3.11
CA ASN A 42 2.66 8.94 -3.47
C ASN A 42 2.69 10.14 -4.43
N VAL A 43 3.54 11.14 -4.17
CA VAL A 43 3.66 12.32 -5.05
C VAL A 43 4.14 11.92 -6.44
N ILE A 44 5.12 11.02 -6.54
CA ILE A 44 5.59 10.47 -7.83
C ILE A 44 4.46 9.74 -8.54
N ALA A 45 3.71 8.88 -7.84
CA ALA A 45 2.58 8.15 -8.43
C ALA A 45 1.51 9.09 -8.97
N VAL A 46 1.14 10.14 -8.22
CA VAL A 46 0.21 11.17 -8.68
C VAL A 46 0.77 11.94 -9.88
N GLY A 47 2.05 12.32 -9.84
CA GLY A 47 2.72 13.00 -10.95
C GLY A 47 2.68 12.18 -12.24
N ILE A 48 3.00 10.88 -12.17
CA ILE A 48 2.93 9.96 -13.31
C ILE A 48 1.49 9.83 -13.82
N ALA A 49 0.51 9.71 -12.92
CA ALA A 49 -0.89 9.64 -13.31
C ALA A 49 -1.35 10.91 -14.05
N VAL A 50 -0.99 12.09 -13.57
CA VAL A 50 -1.29 13.38 -14.23
C VAL A 50 -0.64 13.45 -15.62
N LEU A 51 0.64 13.05 -15.73
CA LEU A 51 1.34 13.01 -17.02
C LEU A 51 0.64 12.06 -18.01
N PHE A 52 0.24 10.87 -17.57
CA PHE A 52 -0.51 9.94 -18.41
C PHE A 52 -1.90 10.45 -18.77
N THR A 53 -2.60 11.13 -17.87
CA THR A 53 -3.89 11.76 -18.19
C THR A 53 -3.73 12.81 -19.28
N MET A 54 -2.69 13.63 -19.23
CA MET A 54 -2.40 14.61 -20.28
C MET A 54 -2.05 13.95 -21.61
N LEU A 55 -1.19 12.91 -21.58
CA LEU A 55 -0.76 12.19 -22.78
C LEU A 55 -1.92 11.45 -23.47
N PHE A 56 -2.80 10.83 -22.69
CA PHE A 56 -3.93 10.05 -23.18
C PHE A 56 -5.25 10.82 -23.17
N ALA A 57 -5.19 12.16 -23.14
CA ALA A 57 -6.38 13.00 -23.09
C ALA A 57 -7.44 12.70 -24.18
N PRO A 58 -7.05 12.35 -25.44
CA PRO A 58 -8.00 12.00 -26.50
C PRO A 58 -8.70 10.64 -26.32
N LEU A 59 -8.30 9.83 -25.34
CA LEU A 59 -8.77 8.45 -25.16
C LEU A 59 -9.44 8.28 -23.78
N PRO A 60 -10.72 8.70 -23.61
CA PRO A 60 -11.40 8.70 -22.32
C PRO A 60 -11.46 7.32 -21.64
N LEU A 61 -11.45 6.23 -22.42
CA LEU A 61 -11.45 4.87 -21.89
C LEU A 61 -10.19 4.58 -21.05
N LEU A 62 -9.04 5.17 -21.39
CA LEU A 62 -7.79 4.96 -20.66
C LEU A 62 -7.76 5.66 -19.29
N TYR A 63 -8.67 6.59 -19.04
CA TYR A 63 -8.75 7.25 -17.74
C TYR A 63 -9.11 6.25 -16.64
N SER A 64 -9.94 5.24 -16.93
CA SER A 64 -10.28 4.22 -15.94
C SER A 64 -9.05 3.37 -15.57
N ALA A 65 -8.18 3.08 -16.55
CA ALA A 65 -6.91 2.40 -16.31
C ALA A 65 -5.95 3.25 -15.48
N ILE A 66 -5.80 4.54 -15.79
CA ILE A 66 -4.93 5.47 -15.05
C ILE A 66 -5.40 5.62 -13.59
N ILE A 67 -6.70 5.85 -13.39
CA ILE A 67 -7.28 6.01 -12.05
C ILE A 67 -7.20 4.68 -11.28
N GLY A 68 -7.52 3.55 -11.93
CA GLY A 68 -7.38 2.23 -11.33
C GLY A 68 -5.96 1.98 -10.84
N MET A 69 -4.96 2.20 -11.71
CA MET A 69 -3.55 2.04 -11.37
C MET A 69 -3.12 2.94 -10.22
N LEU A 70 -3.49 4.22 -10.23
CA LEU A 70 -3.17 5.16 -9.15
C LEU A 70 -3.81 4.73 -7.83
N ALA A 71 -5.11 4.43 -7.82
CA ALA A 71 -5.84 4.00 -6.64
C ALA A 71 -5.25 2.71 -6.07
N GLY A 72 -4.98 1.73 -6.94
CA GLY A 72 -4.30 0.49 -6.58
C GLY A 72 -2.93 0.75 -5.98
N ALA A 73 -2.10 1.60 -6.59
CA ALA A 73 -0.77 1.92 -6.10
C ALA A 73 -0.79 2.55 -4.70
N ILE A 74 -1.69 3.50 -4.45
CA ILE A 74 -1.84 4.12 -3.13
C ILE A 74 -2.26 3.08 -2.09
N VAL A 75 -3.21 2.20 -2.43
CA VAL A 75 -3.69 1.12 -1.53
C VAL A 75 -2.57 0.11 -1.26
N GLY A 76 -1.90 -0.40 -2.29
CA GLY A 76 -0.79 -1.34 -2.14
C GLY A 76 0.35 -0.75 -1.31
N LEU A 77 0.68 0.51 -1.54
CA LEU A 77 1.68 1.25 -0.77
C LEU A 77 1.27 1.37 0.70
N LYS A 78 0.01 1.72 0.99
CA LYS A 78 -0.51 1.80 2.36
C LYS A 78 -0.41 0.44 3.07
N LEU A 79 -0.84 -0.63 2.39
CA LEU A 79 -0.85 -1.98 2.96
C LEU A 79 0.57 -2.48 3.27
N ALA A 80 1.51 -2.29 2.35
CA ALA A 80 2.90 -2.71 2.54
C ALA A 80 3.67 -1.84 3.56
N PHE A 81 3.38 -0.54 3.62
CA PHE A 81 4.03 0.39 4.55
C PHE A 81 3.66 0.10 6.01
N GLY A 82 2.45 -0.40 6.25
CA GLY A 82 2.12 -1.03 7.53
C GLY A 82 1.93 -0.07 8.71
N GLU A 83 1.80 1.24 8.46
CA GLU A 83 1.51 2.25 9.46
C GLU A 83 0.49 3.26 8.95
N SER A 84 -0.38 3.72 9.85
CA SER A 84 -1.35 4.77 9.55
C SER A 84 -0.65 6.14 9.57
N VAL A 85 -0.22 6.62 8.40
CA VAL A 85 0.39 7.95 8.21
C VAL A 85 -0.57 8.96 7.60
N GLY A 86 -0.47 10.23 8.03
CA GLY A 86 -1.24 11.34 7.46
C GLY A 86 -2.77 11.14 7.56
N PRO A 87 -3.53 11.36 6.47
CA PRO A 87 -4.99 11.19 6.45
C PRO A 87 -5.47 9.79 6.87
N TRP A 88 -4.66 8.76 6.66
CA TRP A 88 -5.01 7.39 7.07
C TRP A 88 -5.10 7.22 8.57
N LYS A 89 -4.34 8.00 9.35
CA LYS A 89 -4.44 8.01 10.82
C LYS A 89 -5.80 8.50 11.30
N VAL A 90 -6.37 9.46 10.57
CA VAL A 90 -7.69 10.03 10.84
C VAL A 90 -8.77 9.00 10.47
N LEU A 91 -8.70 8.44 9.26
CA LEU A 91 -9.67 7.43 8.80
C LEU A 91 -9.69 6.19 9.71
N ASP A 92 -8.53 5.64 10.03
CA ASP A 92 -8.41 4.44 10.87
C ASP A 92 -8.85 4.72 12.32
N ARG A 93 -8.76 5.98 12.78
CA ARG A 93 -9.30 6.41 14.09
C ARG A 93 -10.82 6.51 14.07
N PHE A 94 -11.40 7.12 13.03
CA PHE A 94 -12.86 7.27 12.90
C PHE A 94 -13.57 5.94 12.69
N LEU A 95 -13.06 5.08 11.82
CA LEU A 95 -13.69 3.79 11.50
C LEU A 95 -13.29 2.68 12.49
N ASN A 96 -12.39 2.97 13.43
CA ASN A 96 -11.80 2.01 14.36
C ASN A 96 -11.21 0.73 13.69
N VAL A 97 -10.83 0.81 12.41
CA VAL A 97 -10.22 -0.28 11.64
C VAL A 97 -8.69 -0.28 11.88
N ASN A 98 -7.97 -1.31 11.44
CA ASN A 98 -6.49 -1.31 11.41
C ASN A 98 -5.80 -1.09 12.77
N ARG A 99 -6.29 -1.76 13.82
CA ARG A 99 -5.75 -1.64 15.20
C ARG A 99 -4.25 -1.95 15.30
N GLN A 100 -3.75 -2.85 14.45
CA GLN A 100 -2.32 -3.21 14.39
C GLN A 100 -1.46 -2.08 13.81
N HIS A 101 -1.90 -1.44 12.73
CA HIS A 101 -1.20 -0.29 12.12
C HIS A 101 -1.20 0.96 13.02
N ARG A 102 -2.26 1.13 13.82
CA ARG A 102 -2.32 2.16 14.87
C ARG A 102 -1.34 1.86 16.02
N ARG A 103 -1.19 0.59 16.41
CA ARG A 103 -0.24 0.17 17.45
C ARG A 103 1.21 0.35 17.01
N THR A 104 1.56 0.02 15.77
CA THR A 104 2.91 0.29 15.23
C THR A 104 3.19 1.78 15.16
N ALA A 105 2.26 2.57 14.64
CA ALA A 105 2.40 4.03 14.58
C ALA A 105 2.47 4.70 15.97
N ALA A 106 1.80 4.13 17.00
CA ALA A 106 1.85 4.63 18.37
C ALA A 106 3.12 4.19 19.12
N ALA A 107 3.66 3.01 18.80
CA ALA A 107 4.87 2.49 19.41
C ALA A 107 6.16 3.10 18.81
N GLY A 108 6.09 3.71 17.62
CA GLY A 108 7.27 4.28 16.94
C GLY A 108 8.25 3.24 16.39
N THR A 109 7.92 1.95 16.52
CA THR A 109 8.80 0.82 16.15
C THR A 109 8.68 0.40 14.68
N GLY A 110 7.77 0.99 13.90
CA GLY A 110 7.57 0.58 12.51
C GLY A 110 8.70 1.00 11.58
N GLU A 111 9.39 2.11 11.82
CA GLU A 111 10.59 2.49 11.05
C GLU A 111 11.71 1.47 11.24
N GLU A 112 11.98 1.06 12.49
CA GLU A 112 12.96 0.02 12.78
C GLU A 112 12.56 -1.33 12.17
N ARG A 113 11.27 -1.70 12.22
CA ARG A 113 10.80 -2.94 11.60
C ARG A 113 10.97 -2.93 10.08
N ARG A 114 10.76 -1.77 9.42
CA ARG A 114 10.96 -1.60 7.98
C ARG A 114 12.44 -1.58 7.62
N ALA A 115 13.29 -0.94 8.41
CA ALA A 115 14.74 -0.99 8.25
C ALA A 115 15.27 -2.42 8.35
N ARG A 116 14.80 -3.20 9.33
CA ARG A 116 15.13 -4.63 9.50
C ARG A 116 14.65 -5.48 8.32
N ARG A 117 13.43 -5.27 7.82
CA ARG A 117 12.93 -5.93 6.59
C ARG A 117 13.81 -5.60 5.38
N LYS A 118 14.20 -4.33 5.20
CA LYS A 118 15.07 -3.91 4.09
C LYS A 118 16.49 -4.46 4.19
N ALA A 119 17.00 -4.64 5.42
CA ALA A 119 18.29 -5.27 5.68
C ALA A 119 18.26 -6.81 5.51
N GLY A 120 17.08 -7.41 5.29
CA GLY A 120 16.93 -8.86 5.14
C GLY A 120 17.03 -9.63 6.47
N GLU A 121 16.92 -8.94 7.60
CA GLU A 121 16.96 -9.56 8.92
C GLU A 121 15.73 -10.46 9.11
N LYS A 122 15.94 -11.72 9.52
CA LYS A 122 14.83 -12.65 9.79
C LYS A 122 13.90 -12.01 10.82
N ALA A 123 12.59 -12.05 10.56
CA ALA A 123 11.60 -11.62 11.54
C ALA A 123 11.91 -12.28 12.89
N PRO A 124 11.79 -11.57 14.02
CA PRO A 124 12.07 -12.16 15.32
C PRO A 124 11.27 -13.45 15.45
N ASP A 125 11.94 -14.57 15.72
CA ASP A 125 11.29 -15.86 15.96
C ASP A 125 10.40 -15.71 17.19
N LEU A 126 9.13 -15.37 16.96
CA LEU A 126 8.10 -15.21 17.99
C LEU A 126 7.61 -16.57 18.54
N ILE A 127 8.24 -17.67 18.13
CA ILE A 127 7.96 -19.03 18.61
C ILE A 127 9.24 -19.62 19.21
N SER A 128 9.78 -19.00 20.26
CA SER A 128 10.55 -19.76 21.25
C SER A 128 9.58 -20.25 22.32
N VAL A 129 9.02 -21.44 22.11
CA VAL A 129 8.42 -22.19 23.23
C VAL A 129 9.59 -22.56 24.13
N ASN A 130 9.72 -21.90 25.29
CA ASN A 130 10.63 -22.36 26.34
C ASN A 130 10.22 -23.79 26.70
N ASN A 131 11.00 -24.78 26.25
CA ASN A 131 10.98 -26.11 26.81
C ASN A 131 11.71 -26.10 28.16
N ASP A 132 11.22 -25.32 29.11
CA ASP A 132 11.53 -25.49 30.52
C ASP A 132 10.54 -26.52 31.10
N LYS A 133 10.65 -27.77 30.63
CA LYS A 133 10.22 -28.90 31.44
C LYS A 133 11.45 -29.43 32.16
N LYS A 134 11.61 -28.86 33.35
CA LYS A 134 12.26 -29.41 34.53
C LYS A 134 12.38 -30.94 34.45
N ASP A 135 13.63 -31.40 34.49
CA ASP A 135 13.99 -32.66 35.12
C ASP A 135 13.23 -32.78 36.44
N SER A 136 12.33 -33.75 36.55
CA SER A 136 11.90 -34.27 37.84
C SER A 136 11.40 -35.70 37.71
N ARG A 137 12.26 -36.61 38.17
CA ARG A 137 12.09 -38.03 38.53
C ARG A 137 12.37 -39.07 37.45
#